data_AF-A0A3A9Y9F7-F1
#
_entry.id   AF-A0A3A9Y9F7-F1
#
_cell.length_a   1.000
_cell.length_b   1.000
_cell.length_c   1.000
_cell.angle_alpha   90.00
_cell.angle_beta   90.00
_cell.angle_gamma   90.00
#
_symmetry.space_group_name_H-M   'P 1'
#
loop_
_entity.id
_entity.type
_entity.pdbx_description
1 polymer ?
#
loop_
_entity_poly.entity_id
_entity_poly.type
_entity_poly.pdbx_seq_one_letter_code
_entity_poly.pdbx_strand_id
1 'polypeptide(L)'
;MFQEDLRKQVKGSISEKSFYSYFKNTTEKLPRVDVLNMLSEYCGYKNWVHFKSSIPQNKILEKKKLKPKWLVFLLLGVLFITSAYFLIPRNHTFTFCFIDQDRNKPIINTPIDIIVLNNKQSPFYTKSDSLGCFRWSTKDDFIRFVIKSPYHKTDTIFRSTAKITNENIQVSTDDYALMLHYYANGRLEDWKNRKNELSKMIADNAIIFQVLPSGLGIEVYSKNEFITKLTTPTKSLKNIEIIESKRIKGQIVKLKFRVKS
;
A
#
# COMPACT_ATOMS: atom_id res chain seq x y z
N MET A 1 -37.41 55.05 60.66
CA MET A 1 -36.67 54.10 61.53
C MET A 1 -35.16 54.07 61.26
N PHE A 2 -34.62 53.51 60.17
CA PHE A 2 -33.14 53.45 59.98
C PHE A 2 -32.48 54.82 59.72
N GLN A 3 -32.98 55.64 58.79
CA GLN A 3 -32.36 56.95 58.49
C GLN A 3 -32.35 57.89 59.70
N GLU A 4 -33.38 57.80 60.55
CA GLU A 4 -33.48 58.60 61.77
C GLU A 4 -32.50 58.14 62.84
N ASP A 5 -32.31 56.83 62.98
CA ASP A 5 -31.35 56.25 63.93
C ASP A 5 -29.90 56.53 63.50
N LEU A 6 -29.59 56.37 62.20
CA LEU A 6 -28.30 56.77 61.63
C LEU A 6 -27.99 58.23 61.92
N ARG A 7 -28.98 59.12 61.75
CA ARG A 7 -28.84 60.55 62.05
C ARG A 7 -28.59 60.83 63.52
N LYS A 8 -29.23 60.09 64.43
CA LYS A 8 -29.01 60.24 65.88
C LYS A 8 -27.60 59.83 66.28
N GLN A 9 -27.06 58.76 65.71
CA GLN A 9 -25.77 58.21 66.11
C GLN A 9 -24.58 58.94 65.47
N VAL A 10 -24.67 59.25 64.17
CA VAL A 10 -23.51 59.76 63.38
C VAL A 10 -23.60 61.27 63.13
N LYS A 11 -24.67 61.94 63.58
CA LYS A 11 -24.95 63.38 63.34
C LYS A 11 -24.92 63.80 61.85
N GLY A 12 -24.98 62.83 60.93
CA GLY A 12 -25.06 63.01 59.48
C GLY A 12 -26.40 62.55 58.91
N SER A 13 -26.80 63.06 57.75
CA SER A 13 -28.03 62.65 57.06
C SER A 13 -27.75 62.11 55.66
N ILE A 14 -28.49 61.07 55.28
CA ILE A 14 -28.48 60.54 53.91
C ILE A 14 -29.73 61.06 53.20
N SER A 15 -29.56 61.65 52.01
CA SER A 15 -30.69 62.10 51.20
C SER A 15 -31.60 60.95 50.80
N GLU A 16 -32.91 61.19 50.68
CA GLU A 16 -33.88 60.16 50.25
C GLU A 16 -33.47 59.49 48.94
N LYS A 17 -33.00 60.28 47.96
CA LYS A 17 -32.49 59.75 46.69
C LYS A 17 -31.35 58.74 46.89
N SER A 18 -30.40 59.02 47.77
CA SER A 18 -29.28 58.10 48.04
C SER A 18 -29.77 56.86 48.81
N PHE A 19 -30.74 57.04 49.71
CA PHE A 19 -31.33 55.94 50.46
C PHE A 19 -32.04 54.95 49.53
N TYR A 20 -32.92 55.43 48.65
CA TYR A 20 -33.58 54.56 47.67
C TYR A 20 -32.59 53.91 46.70
N SER A 21 -31.59 54.66 46.23
CA SER A 21 -30.61 54.15 45.28
C SER A 21 -29.77 52.99 45.83
N TYR A 22 -29.35 53.02 47.10
CA TYR A 22 -28.39 52.05 47.63
C TYR A 22 -28.98 51.06 48.64
N PHE A 23 -30.09 51.38 49.29
CA PHE A 23 -30.69 50.52 50.34
C PHE A 23 -31.99 49.84 49.88
N LYS A 24 -32.68 50.38 48.87
CA LYS A 24 -33.92 49.79 48.34
C LYS A 24 -33.74 49.14 46.98
N ASN A 25 -32.80 49.64 46.17
CA ASN A 25 -32.51 49.10 44.84
C ASN A 25 -31.19 48.31 44.83
N THR A 26 -31.10 47.28 44.00
CA THR A 26 -29.87 46.53 43.76
C THR A 26 -29.03 47.26 42.71
N THR A 27 -28.13 48.15 43.13
CA THR A 27 -27.20 48.83 42.21
C THR A 27 -25.80 48.25 42.31
N GLU A 28 -25.15 48.01 41.17
CA GLU A 28 -23.74 47.57 41.13
C GLU A 28 -22.75 48.68 41.50
N LYS A 29 -23.20 49.95 41.51
CA LYS A 29 -22.35 51.10 41.83
C LYS A 29 -22.27 51.32 43.33
N LEU A 30 -21.05 51.57 43.82
CA LEU A 30 -20.81 51.91 45.23
C LEU A 30 -21.36 53.31 45.57
N PRO A 31 -21.85 53.51 46.81
CA PRO A 31 -22.15 54.84 47.35
C PRO A 31 -20.93 55.77 47.32
N ARG A 32 -21.20 57.07 47.31
CA ARG A 32 -20.16 58.09 47.51
C ARG A 32 -19.46 57.88 48.85
N VAL A 33 -18.19 58.29 48.92
CA VAL A 33 -17.34 58.08 50.11
C VAL A 33 -17.94 58.64 51.40
N ASP A 34 -18.68 59.75 51.34
CA ASP A 34 -19.34 60.35 52.52
C ASP A 34 -20.40 59.43 53.11
N VAL A 35 -21.17 58.74 52.26
CA VAL A 35 -22.17 57.75 52.68
C VAL A 35 -21.47 56.54 53.28
N LEU A 36 -20.39 56.08 52.66
CA LEU A 36 -19.59 54.97 53.19
C LEU A 36 -18.95 55.29 54.54
N ASN A 37 -18.48 56.52 54.72
CA ASN A 37 -17.94 57.00 56.00
C ASN A 37 -19.02 57.01 57.08
N MET A 38 -20.21 57.55 56.79
CA MET A 38 -21.32 57.54 57.75
C MET A 38 -21.73 56.12 58.15
N LEU A 39 -21.78 55.18 57.21
CA LEU A 39 -22.10 53.78 57.50
C LEU A 39 -20.99 53.09 58.30
N SER A 40 -19.73 53.42 58.01
CA SER A 40 -18.60 52.87 58.76
C SER A 40 -18.61 53.37 60.20
N GLU A 41 -18.93 54.64 60.41
CA GLU A 41 -19.07 55.27 61.73
C GLU A 41 -20.25 54.69 62.51
N TYR A 42 -21.39 54.45 61.85
CA TYR A 42 -22.51 53.73 62.43
C TYR A 42 -22.14 52.31 62.88
N CYS A 43 -21.23 51.65 62.17
CA CYS A 43 -20.69 50.35 62.56
C CYS A 43 -19.52 50.41 63.58
N GLY A 44 -19.18 51.59 64.11
CA GLY A 44 -18.15 51.77 65.13
C GLY A 44 -16.72 51.99 64.59
N TYR A 45 -16.56 52.24 63.29
CA TYR A 45 -15.26 52.50 62.65
C TYR A 45 -15.07 53.99 62.36
N LYS A 46 -13.84 54.52 62.43
CA LYS A 46 -13.57 55.96 62.22
C LYS A 46 -13.99 56.50 60.84
N ASN A 47 -13.87 55.69 59.79
CA ASN A 47 -14.23 56.02 58.42
C ASN A 47 -14.18 54.76 57.52
N TRP A 48 -14.52 54.90 56.25
CA TRP A 48 -14.53 53.79 55.27
C TRP A 48 -13.17 53.11 55.12
N VAL A 49 -12.06 53.86 55.21
CA VAL A 49 -10.71 53.30 55.09
C VAL A 49 -10.40 52.41 56.29
N HIS A 50 -10.75 52.87 57.51
CA HIS A 50 -10.57 52.10 58.74
C HIS A 50 -11.39 50.81 58.72
N PHE A 51 -12.64 50.87 58.24
CA PHE A 51 -13.48 49.69 58.03
C PHE A 51 -12.87 48.72 57.01
N LYS A 52 -12.38 49.22 55.86
CA LYS A 52 -11.75 48.37 54.84
C LYS A 52 -10.48 47.68 55.35
N SER A 53 -9.72 48.35 56.23
CA SER A 53 -8.51 47.77 56.84
C SER A 53 -8.79 46.77 57.95
N SER A 54 -9.95 46.82 58.60
CA SER A 54 -10.32 45.88 59.66
C SER A 54 -10.90 44.57 59.15
N ILE A 55 -11.39 44.55 57.89
CA ILE A 55 -11.73 43.30 57.22
C ILE A 55 -10.41 42.57 56.96
N PRO A 56 -10.19 41.37 57.54
CA PRO A 56 -9.02 40.57 57.19
C PRO A 56 -9.10 40.33 55.69
N GLN A 57 -8.14 40.88 54.94
CA GLN A 57 -7.98 40.49 53.54
C GLN A 57 -7.69 39.00 53.58
N ASN A 58 -8.73 38.19 53.38
CA ASN A 58 -8.56 36.83 52.92
C ASN A 58 -7.58 36.94 51.79
N LYS A 59 -6.35 36.44 52.03
CA LYS A 59 -5.32 36.32 51.01
C LYS A 59 -6.08 35.85 49.78
N ILE A 60 -6.18 36.71 48.77
CA ILE A 60 -6.44 36.22 47.44
C ILE A 60 -5.22 35.33 47.25
N LEU A 61 -5.41 34.04 47.49
CA LEU A 61 -4.45 33.02 47.08
C LEU A 61 -4.37 33.29 45.59
N GLU A 62 -3.35 34.03 45.17
CA GLU A 62 -2.90 33.94 43.80
C GLU A 62 -2.72 32.44 43.59
N LYS A 63 -3.68 31.82 42.90
CA LYS A 63 -3.53 30.46 42.45
C LYS A 63 -2.26 30.54 41.61
N LYS A 64 -1.13 30.09 42.18
CA LYS A 64 0.11 29.93 41.43
C LYS A 64 -0.31 29.14 40.21
N LYS A 65 -0.33 29.79 39.04
CA LYS A 65 -0.67 29.12 37.78
C LYS A 65 0.37 28.00 37.67
N LEU A 66 0.00 26.78 38.03
CA LEU A 66 0.84 25.61 37.77
C LEU A 66 0.99 25.61 36.26
N LYS A 67 2.15 26.07 35.76
CA LYS A 67 2.49 25.92 34.35
C LYS A 67 2.40 24.41 34.09
N PRO A 68 1.50 23.94 33.22
CA PRO A 68 1.25 22.52 33.09
C PRO A 68 2.45 21.89 32.39
N LYS A 69 3.46 21.49 33.16
CA LYS A 69 4.63 20.74 32.65
C LYS A 69 4.18 19.45 31.95
N TRP A 70 3.01 18.93 32.30
CA TRP A 70 2.37 17.81 31.61
C TRP A 70 2.07 18.09 30.13
N LEU A 71 1.76 19.34 29.72
CA LEU A 71 1.58 19.66 28.30
C LEU A 71 2.88 19.46 27.50
N VAL A 72 4.04 19.70 28.10
CA VAL A 72 5.35 19.45 27.46
C VAL A 72 5.61 17.95 27.33
N PHE A 73 5.29 17.16 28.35
CA PHE A 73 5.39 15.69 28.28
C PHE A 73 4.39 15.09 27.28
N LEU A 74 3.19 15.68 27.15
CA LEU A 74 2.17 15.27 26.19
C LEU A 74 2.63 15.58 24.76
N LEU A 75 3.21 16.76 24.51
CA LEU A 75 3.81 17.12 23.22
C LEU A 75 5.00 16.21 22.86
N LEU A 76 5.90 15.91 23.81
CA LEU A 76 7.01 14.99 23.60
C LEU A 76 6.53 13.56 23.33
N GLY A 77 5.48 13.10 24.01
CA GLY A 77 4.85 11.81 23.77
C GLY A 77 4.25 11.71 22.37
N VAL A 78 3.52 12.74 21.93
CA VAL A 78 2.96 12.80 20.57
C VAL A 78 4.07 12.81 19.51
N LEU A 79 5.14 13.56 19.72
CA LEU A 79 6.29 13.60 18.81
C LEU A 79 7.01 12.24 18.72
N PHE A 80 7.15 11.54 19.85
CA PHE A 80 7.77 10.23 19.89
C PHE A 80 6.92 9.20 19.13
N ILE A 81 5.60 9.22 19.36
CA ILE A 81 4.63 8.36 18.68
C ILE A 81 4.65 8.63 17.17
N THR A 82 4.58 9.89 16.72
CA THR A 82 4.61 10.22 15.29
C THR A 82 5.92 9.84 14.62
N SER A 83 7.06 9.99 15.30
CA SER A 83 8.36 9.53 14.78
C SER A 83 8.42 8.00 14.67
N ALA A 84 7.86 7.27 15.66
CA ALA A 84 7.81 5.82 15.66
C ALA A 84 6.91 5.28 14.53
N TYR A 85 5.81 5.97 14.23
CA TYR A 85 4.96 5.64 13.08
C TYR A 85 5.69 5.75 11.73
N PHE A 86 6.67 6.66 11.61
CA PHE A 86 7.46 6.81 10.38
C PHE A 86 8.49 5.68 10.18
N LEU A 87 8.87 4.98 11.26
CA LEU A 87 9.81 3.86 11.23
C LEU A 87 9.16 2.51 10.87
N ILE A 88 7.84 2.46 10.68
CA ILE A 88 7.14 1.22 10.31
C ILE A 88 7.46 0.91 8.83
N PRO A 89 8.11 -0.22 8.51
CA PRO A 89 8.44 -0.56 7.13
C PRO A 89 7.14 -0.82 6.35
N ARG A 90 6.95 -0.08 5.26
CA ARG A 90 5.82 -0.29 4.34
C ARG A 90 6.17 -1.40 3.36
N ASN A 91 5.24 -2.32 3.16
CA ASN A 91 5.36 -3.33 2.11
C ASN A 91 4.64 -2.82 0.86
N HIS A 92 5.28 -3.01 -0.29
CA HIS A 92 4.72 -2.75 -1.60
C HIS A 92 4.19 -4.05 -2.19
N THR A 93 2.97 -4.00 -2.72
CA THR A 93 2.36 -5.14 -3.39
C THR A 93 2.19 -4.83 -4.86
N PHE A 94 2.80 -5.66 -5.70
CA PHE A 94 2.68 -5.62 -7.15
C PHE A 94 1.70 -6.71 -7.62
N THR A 95 0.89 -6.38 -8.61
CA THR A 95 0.01 -7.29 -9.33
C THR A 95 0.29 -7.14 -10.82
N PHE A 96 0.62 -8.24 -11.48
CA PHE A 96 0.87 -8.30 -12.91
C PHE A 96 -0.08 -9.30 -13.56
N CYS A 97 -0.83 -8.90 -14.58
CA CYS A 97 -1.65 -9.82 -15.37
C CYS A 97 -1.10 -9.91 -16.79
N PHE A 98 -0.92 -11.13 -17.29
CA PHE A 98 -0.23 -11.36 -18.56
C PHE A 98 -1.22 -11.49 -19.71
N ILE A 99 -1.03 -10.68 -20.73
CA ILE A 99 -1.88 -10.58 -21.92
C ILE A 99 -1.09 -11.04 -23.14
N ASP A 100 -1.65 -11.95 -23.92
CA ASP A 100 -1.13 -12.36 -25.23
C ASP A 100 -1.16 -11.14 -26.16
N GLN A 101 0.01 -10.72 -26.64
CA GLN A 101 0.15 -9.49 -27.42
C GLN A 101 -0.61 -9.53 -28.76
N ASP A 102 -0.72 -10.70 -29.38
CA ASP A 102 -1.32 -10.83 -30.71
C ASP A 102 -2.84 -10.96 -30.62
N ARG A 103 -3.32 -11.67 -29.59
CA ARG A 103 -4.75 -11.90 -29.38
C ARG A 103 -5.40 -10.85 -28.49
N ASN A 104 -4.60 -10.07 -27.77
CA ASN A 104 -5.03 -9.15 -26.71
C ASN A 104 -5.96 -9.81 -25.69
N LYS A 105 -5.63 -11.05 -25.29
CA LYS A 105 -6.42 -11.87 -24.33
C LYS A 105 -5.55 -12.34 -23.16
N PRO A 106 -6.11 -12.52 -21.96
CA PRO A 106 -5.38 -13.05 -20.82
C PRO A 106 -4.83 -14.46 -21.08
N ILE A 107 -3.60 -14.72 -20.62
CA ILE A 107 -2.94 -16.04 -20.74
C ILE A 107 -3.36 -16.91 -19.54
N ILE A 108 -4.47 -17.63 -19.68
CA ILE A 108 -5.06 -18.46 -18.60
C ILE A 108 -4.83 -19.97 -18.75
N ASN A 109 -4.73 -20.46 -19.98
CA ASN A 109 -4.69 -21.91 -20.25
C ASN A 109 -3.30 -22.52 -20.02
N THR A 110 -2.26 -21.68 -20.01
CA THR A 110 -0.87 -22.10 -19.83
C THR A 110 -0.25 -21.22 -18.76
N PRO A 111 -0.13 -21.71 -17.50
CA PRO A 111 0.47 -20.94 -16.42
C PRO A 111 1.87 -20.45 -16.81
N ILE A 112 2.13 -19.18 -16.59
CA ILE A 112 3.43 -18.57 -16.84
C ILE A 112 4.34 -18.87 -15.66
N ASP A 113 5.52 -19.40 -15.93
CA ASP A 113 6.57 -19.58 -14.94
C ASP A 113 7.23 -18.24 -14.65
N ILE A 114 7.36 -17.90 -13.38
CA ILE A 114 7.81 -16.60 -12.90
C ILE A 114 8.99 -16.81 -11.95
N ILE A 115 10.10 -16.14 -12.26
CA ILE A 115 11.33 -16.21 -11.48
C ILE A 115 11.63 -14.81 -10.96
N VAL A 116 11.29 -14.57 -9.69
CA VAL A 116 11.55 -13.28 -9.03
C VAL A 116 13.03 -13.21 -8.67
N LEU A 117 13.71 -12.17 -9.17
CA LEU A 117 15.13 -11.95 -8.96
C LEU A 117 15.34 -10.99 -7.79
N ASN A 118 16.12 -11.41 -6.79
CA ASN A 118 16.55 -10.58 -5.67
C ASN A 118 18.07 -10.35 -5.77
N ASN A 119 18.54 -9.21 -5.27
CA ASN A 119 19.96 -8.86 -5.28
C ASN A 119 20.76 -9.53 -4.14
N LYS A 120 20.11 -9.88 -3.03
CA LYS A 120 20.74 -10.42 -1.81
C LYS A 120 20.38 -11.88 -1.51
N GLN A 121 19.44 -12.44 -2.29
CA GLN A 121 18.90 -13.77 -2.06
C GLN A 121 18.76 -14.51 -3.38
N SER A 122 18.74 -15.83 -3.31
CA SER A 122 18.47 -16.68 -4.47
C SER A 122 17.09 -16.37 -5.08
N PRO A 123 16.90 -16.63 -6.39
CA PRO A 123 15.63 -16.38 -7.05
C PRO A 123 14.46 -17.18 -6.45
N PHE A 124 13.28 -16.58 -6.42
CA PHE A 124 12.05 -17.24 -6.01
C PHE A 124 11.25 -17.69 -7.24
N TYR A 125 10.70 -18.90 -7.20
CA TYR A 125 9.98 -19.51 -8.32
C TYR A 125 8.50 -19.61 -7.99
N THR A 126 7.66 -19.14 -8.90
CA THR A 126 6.20 -19.24 -8.79
C THR A 126 5.58 -19.33 -10.18
N LYS A 127 4.25 -19.49 -10.25
CA LYS A 127 3.49 -19.48 -11.48
C LYS A 127 2.38 -18.44 -11.43
N SER A 128 1.87 -18.04 -12.59
CA SER A 128 0.63 -17.27 -12.66
C SER A 128 -0.56 -18.08 -12.13
N ASP A 129 -1.54 -17.39 -11.56
CA ASP A 129 -2.81 -17.98 -11.12
C ASP A 129 -3.74 -18.35 -12.29
N SER A 130 -4.94 -18.84 -11.98
CA SER A 130 -5.95 -19.24 -12.96
C SER A 130 -6.52 -18.08 -13.77
N LEU A 131 -6.31 -16.82 -13.33
CA LEU A 131 -6.68 -15.62 -14.05
C LEU A 131 -5.52 -15.08 -14.92
N GLY A 132 -4.38 -15.77 -14.93
CA GLY A 132 -3.18 -15.34 -15.65
C GLY A 132 -2.46 -14.19 -14.95
N CYS A 133 -2.63 -14.04 -13.64
CA CYS A 133 -2.06 -12.96 -12.85
C CYS A 133 -1.04 -13.45 -11.83
N PHE A 134 -0.23 -12.52 -11.32
CA PHE A 134 0.85 -12.74 -10.36
C PHE A 134 0.87 -11.61 -9.35
N ARG A 135 0.90 -11.96 -8.06
CA ARG A 135 0.96 -11.00 -6.96
C ARG A 135 2.24 -11.21 -6.16
N TRP A 136 2.94 -10.11 -5.85
CA TRP A 136 4.18 -10.13 -5.09
C TRP A 136 4.23 -9.01 -4.07
N SER A 137 4.58 -9.33 -2.83
CA SER A 137 4.78 -8.34 -1.77
C SER A 137 6.25 -8.26 -1.40
N THR A 138 6.82 -7.06 -1.41
CA THR A 138 8.23 -6.81 -1.06
C THR A 138 8.38 -5.50 -0.29
N LYS A 139 9.47 -5.37 0.46
CA LYS A 139 9.88 -4.10 1.07
C LYS A 139 10.65 -3.19 0.10
N ASP A 140 11.11 -3.74 -1.02
CA ASP A 140 11.87 -3.01 -2.01
C ASP A 140 10.96 -2.11 -2.86
N ASP A 141 11.50 -0.96 -3.30
CA ASP A 141 10.82 -0.01 -4.19
C ASP A 141 10.76 -0.47 -5.66
N PHE A 142 11.25 -1.67 -5.94
CA PHE A 142 11.25 -2.25 -7.28
C PHE A 142 11.10 -3.77 -7.23
N ILE A 143 10.71 -4.31 -8.36
CA ILE A 143 10.68 -5.74 -8.61
C ILE A 143 11.34 -6.03 -9.95
N ARG A 144 12.15 -7.09 -9.99
CA ARG A 144 12.71 -7.67 -11.21
C ARG A 144 12.35 -9.13 -11.27
N PHE A 145 11.81 -9.59 -12.39
CA PHE A 145 11.45 -11.00 -12.55
C PHE A 145 11.55 -11.44 -14.01
N VAL A 146 11.78 -12.72 -14.22
CA VAL A 146 11.81 -13.36 -15.55
C VAL A 146 10.53 -14.15 -15.72
N ILE A 147 9.88 -14.01 -16.87
CA ILE A 147 8.74 -14.83 -17.26
C ILE A 147 9.16 -15.87 -18.29
N LYS A 148 8.60 -17.07 -18.18
CA LYS A 148 8.77 -18.16 -19.14
C LYS A 148 7.42 -18.82 -19.41
N SER A 149 7.20 -19.18 -20.66
CA SER A 149 5.99 -19.88 -21.09
C SER A 149 6.36 -20.80 -22.26
N PRO A 150 5.67 -21.95 -22.44
CA PRO A 150 5.93 -22.82 -23.57
C PRO A 150 5.70 -22.18 -24.95
N TYR A 151 4.78 -21.22 -25.06
CA TYR A 151 4.33 -20.64 -26.32
C TYR A 151 4.60 -19.13 -26.45
N HIS A 152 5.25 -18.53 -25.45
CA HIS A 152 5.57 -17.11 -25.44
C HIS A 152 7.07 -16.90 -25.19
N LYS A 153 7.59 -15.76 -25.66
CA LYS A 153 9.00 -15.43 -25.48
C LYS A 153 9.33 -15.23 -24.00
N THR A 154 10.53 -15.65 -23.62
CA THR A 154 11.09 -15.33 -22.31
C THR A 154 11.42 -13.83 -22.27
N ASP A 155 11.01 -13.16 -21.21
CA ASP A 155 11.29 -11.74 -21.00
C ASP A 155 11.66 -11.45 -19.54
N THR A 156 12.42 -10.38 -19.32
CA THR A 156 12.79 -9.90 -17.98
C THR A 156 12.12 -8.56 -17.71
N ILE A 157 11.18 -8.57 -16.79
CA ILE A 157 10.40 -7.38 -16.42
C ILE A 157 11.05 -6.69 -15.21
N PHE A 158 11.12 -5.37 -15.29
CA PHE A 158 11.55 -4.50 -14.21
C PHE A 158 10.51 -3.41 -13.99
N ARG A 159 10.05 -3.22 -12.74
CA ARG A 159 9.07 -2.19 -12.36
C ARG A 159 9.42 -1.56 -11.02
N SER A 160 9.05 -0.29 -10.86
CA SER A 160 9.23 0.48 -9.63
C SER A 160 7.87 0.85 -9.04
N THR A 161 7.81 0.99 -7.72
CA THR A 161 6.63 1.38 -6.93
C THR A 161 6.04 2.73 -7.32
N ALA A 162 6.81 3.60 -7.97
CA ALA A 162 6.37 4.93 -8.40
C ALA A 162 5.35 4.91 -9.54
N LYS A 163 5.28 3.83 -10.34
CA LYS A 163 4.60 3.88 -11.65
C LYS A 163 3.20 3.28 -11.69
N ILE A 164 2.89 2.21 -10.96
CA ILE A 164 1.55 1.57 -10.80
C ILE A 164 1.76 0.22 -10.08
N THR A 165 0.85 -0.15 -9.18
CA THR A 165 0.88 -1.45 -8.47
C THR A 165 0.15 -2.57 -9.20
N ASN A 166 -0.77 -2.26 -10.13
CA ASN A 166 -1.54 -3.23 -10.90
C ASN A 166 -1.38 -2.98 -12.41
N GLU A 167 -0.68 -3.86 -13.11
CA GLU A 167 -0.32 -3.67 -14.51
C GLU A 167 -0.64 -4.89 -15.38
N ASN A 168 -1.09 -4.62 -16.61
CA ASN A 168 -1.19 -5.64 -17.65
C ASN A 168 0.12 -5.67 -18.46
N ILE A 169 0.80 -6.81 -18.47
CA ILE A 169 2.03 -7.02 -19.23
C ILE A 169 1.68 -7.73 -20.53
N GLN A 170 1.97 -7.07 -21.65
CA GLN A 170 1.86 -7.68 -22.98
C GLN A 170 3.04 -8.63 -23.18
N VAL A 171 2.74 -9.89 -23.52
CA VAL A 171 3.73 -10.95 -23.72
C VAL A 171 3.67 -11.39 -25.16
N SER A 172 4.80 -11.27 -25.87
CA SER A 172 4.89 -11.67 -27.27
C SER A 172 4.88 -13.19 -27.44
N THR A 173 4.14 -13.67 -28.44
CA THR A 173 4.14 -15.07 -28.86
C THR A 173 5.53 -15.52 -29.32
N ASP A 174 5.88 -16.78 -29.06
CA ASP A 174 6.99 -17.45 -29.73
C ASP A 174 6.45 -18.18 -30.97
N ASP A 175 6.51 -17.48 -32.11
CA ASP A 175 6.02 -17.96 -33.40
C ASP A 175 6.53 -19.36 -33.74
N TYR A 176 7.74 -19.72 -33.31
CA TYR A 176 8.35 -21.01 -33.61
C TYR A 176 7.79 -22.12 -32.73
N ALA A 177 7.56 -21.86 -31.44
CA ALA A 177 6.90 -22.81 -30.56
C ALA A 177 5.44 -23.02 -31.00
N LEU A 178 4.77 -21.94 -31.38
CA LEU A 178 3.40 -22.01 -31.87
C LEU A 178 3.30 -22.79 -33.18
N MET A 179 4.16 -22.49 -34.14
CA MET A 179 4.18 -23.18 -35.43
C MET A 179 4.66 -24.62 -35.30
N LEU A 180 5.57 -24.94 -34.38
CA LEU A 180 5.92 -26.33 -34.06
C LEU A 180 4.70 -27.11 -33.56
N HIS A 181 3.89 -26.50 -32.68
CA HIS A 181 2.62 -27.06 -32.24
C HIS A 181 1.62 -27.21 -33.40
N TYR A 182 1.52 -26.23 -34.29
CA TYR A 182 0.67 -26.31 -35.48
C TYR A 182 1.07 -27.45 -36.42
N TYR A 183 2.37 -27.59 -36.71
CA TYR A 183 2.83 -28.72 -37.49
C TYR A 183 2.48 -30.01 -36.77
N ALA A 184 2.91 -30.20 -35.53
CA ALA A 184 2.61 -31.41 -34.77
C ALA A 184 1.13 -31.84 -34.81
N ASN A 185 0.19 -30.88 -34.80
CA ASN A 185 -1.24 -31.14 -34.70
C ASN A 185 -2.04 -30.98 -36.02
N GLY A 186 -1.41 -30.54 -37.11
CA GLY A 186 -2.06 -30.25 -38.40
C GLY A 186 -2.17 -31.43 -39.39
N ARG A 187 -3.01 -31.31 -40.43
CA ARG A 187 -3.15 -32.28 -41.54
C ARG A 187 -1.88 -32.34 -42.41
N LEU A 188 -1.56 -33.53 -42.93
CA LEU A 188 -0.28 -33.89 -43.57
C LEU A 188 -0.26 -33.75 -45.11
N GLU A 189 -1.11 -32.90 -45.70
CA GLU A 189 -1.29 -32.85 -47.16
C GLU A 189 0.00 -32.42 -47.91
N ASP A 190 0.82 -31.53 -47.33
CA ASP A 190 2.08 -31.03 -47.92
C ASP A 190 3.35 -31.40 -47.13
N TRP A 191 3.61 -32.71 -47.01
CA TRP A 191 4.73 -33.24 -46.20
C TRP A 191 6.11 -32.67 -46.58
N LYS A 192 6.36 -32.45 -47.88
CA LYS A 192 7.68 -32.02 -48.40
C LYS A 192 7.98 -30.56 -48.03
N ASN A 193 6.99 -29.67 -48.19
CA ASN A 193 7.11 -28.27 -47.83
C ASN A 193 7.32 -28.13 -46.31
N ARG A 194 6.52 -28.86 -45.54
CA ARG A 194 6.60 -28.89 -44.08
C ARG A 194 7.94 -29.40 -43.56
N LYS A 195 8.51 -30.44 -44.19
CA LYS A 195 9.87 -30.92 -43.86
C LYS A 195 10.91 -29.83 -44.06
N ASN A 196 10.82 -29.07 -45.16
CA ASN A 196 11.74 -27.97 -45.46
C ASN A 196 11.61 -26.81 -44.46
N GLU A 197 10.39 -26.43 -44.11
CA GLU A 197 10.12 -25.38 -43.11
C GLU A 197 10.71 -25.75 -41.75
N LEU A 198 10.35 -26.92 -41.21
CA LEU A 198 10.91 -27.43 -39.95
C LEU A 198 12.44 -27.48 -39.98
N SER A 199 13.03 -27.83 -41.13
CA SER A 199 14.49 -27.88 -41.30
C SER A 199 15.15 -26.50 -41.21
N LYS A 200 14.46 -25.41 -41.57
CA LYS A 200 14.99 -24.04 -41.42
C LYS A 200 14.92 -23.56 -39.97
N MET A 201 13.94 -24.05 -39.22
CA MET A 201 13.61 -23.59 -37.87
C MET A 201 14.42 -24.26 -36.77
N ILE A 202 14.90 -25.48 -37.01
CA ILE A 202 15.66 -26.28 -36.05
C ILE A 202 17.13 -26.27 -36.45
N ALA A 203 18.01 -25.93 -35.50
CA ALA A 203 19.46 -25.91 -35.73
C ALA A 203 19.99 -27.33 -36.00
N ASP A 204 21.05 -27.46 -36.80
CA ASP A 204 21.60 -28.78 -37.15
C ASP A 204 22.12 -29.55 -35.94
N ASN A 205 22.60 -28.83 -34.92
CA ASN A 205 23.06 -29.38 -33.65
C ASN A 205 21.99 -29.38 -32.55
N ALA A 206 20.71 -29.24 -32.90
CA ALA A 206 19.64 -29.22 -31.91
C ALA A 206 19.48 -30.56 -31.20
N ILE A 207 19.23 -30.51 -29.89
CA ILE A 207 18.91 -31.68 -29.07
C ILE A 207 17.46 -31.60 -28.62
N ILE A 208 16.67 -32.60 -28.99
CA ILE A 208 15.24 -32.64 -28.73
C ILE A 208 14.93 -33.76 -27.74
N PHE A 209 14.20 -33.44 -26.67
CA PHE A 209 13.84 -34.36 -25.59
C PHE A 209 12.33 -34.63 -25.59
N GLN A 210 11.93 -35.89 -25.72
CA GLN A 210 10.57 -36.32 -25.47
C GLN A 210 10.47 -36.90 -24.06
N VAL A 211 9.61 -36.32 -23.23
CA VAL A 211 9.27 -36.88 -21.92
C VAL A 211 8.21 -37.95 -22.12
N LEU A 212 8.53 -39.18 -21.72
CA LEU A 212 7.59 -40.30 -21.79
C LEU A 212 6.61 -40.26 -20.61
N PRO A 213 5.36 -40.74 -20.80
CA PRO A 213 4.39 -40.82 -19.72
C PRO A 213 4.83 -41.79 -18.61
N SER A 214 4.22 -41.67 -17.43
CA SER A 214 4.35 -42.63 -16.33
C SER A 214 5.79 -42.87 -15.83
N GLY A 215 6.68 -41.88 -15.98
CA GLY A 215 8.05 -41.98 -15.49
C GLY A 215 8.95 -42.92 -16.30
N LEU A 216 8.52 -43.33 -17.49
CA LEU A 216 9.28 -44.21 -18.41
C LEU A 216 10.59 -43.58 -18.93
N GLY A 217 10.91 -42.35 -18.53
CA GLY A 217 12.15 -41.66 -18.85
C GLY A 217 12.02 -40.64 -19.96
N ILE A 218 13.11 -40.45 -20.70
CA ILE A 218 13.26 -39.43 -21.74
C ILE A 218 13.88 -40.07 -22.98
N GLU A 219 13.32 -39.79 -24.15
CA GLU A 219 13.95 -40.11 -25.43
C GLU A 219 14.60 -38.86 -26.01
N VAL A 220 15.76 -39.02 -26.64
CA VAL A 220 16.51 -37.93 -27.26
C VAL A 220 16.52 -38.11 -28.77
N TYR A 221 16.27 -37.01 -29.48
CA TYR A 221 16.22 -36.96 -30.94
C TYR A 221 17.18 -35.89 -31.45
N SER A 222 17.87 -36.24 -32.53
CA SER A 222 18.50 -35.27 -33.43
C SER A 222 17.46 -34.51 -34.25
N LYS A 223 17.86 -33.41 -34.89
CA LYS A 223 17.02 -32.64 -35.83
C LYS A 223 16.32 -33.53 -36.84
N ASN A 224 17.07 -34.42 -37.52
CA ASN A 224 16.54 -35.22 -38.62
C ASN A 224 15.56 -36.30 -38.13
N GLU A 225 15.86 -36.95 -37.01
CA GLU A 225 14.96 -37.94 -36.41
C GLU A 225 13.66 -37.29 -35.95
N PHE A 226 13.75 -36.12 -35.31
CA PHE A 226 12.57 -35.39 -34.84
C PHE A 226 11.68 -34.91 -36.00
N ILE A 227 12.27 -34.32 -37.05
CA ILE A 227 11.53 -33.90 -38.25
C ILE A 227 10.89 -35.11 -38.93
N THR A 228 11.62 -36.22 -39.05
CA THR A 228 11.09 -37.47 -39.63
C THR A 228 9.92 -37.97 -38.79
N LYS A 229 10.06 -37.99 -37.46
CA LYS A 229 8.99 -38.36 -36.53
C LYS A 229 7.75 -37.49 -36.78
N LEU A 230 7.86 -36.16 -36.72
CA LEU A 230 6.75 -35.21 -36.95
C LEU A 230 6.09 -35.26 -38.33
N THR A 231 6.79 -35.78 -39.34
CA THR A 231 6.28 -35.88 -40.71
C THR A 231 5.78 -37.29 -41.03
N THR A 232 6.09 -38.28 -40.20
CA THR A 232 5.59 -39.64 -40.38
C THR A 232 4.10 -39.67 -40.00
N PRO A 233 3.21 -40.14 -40.89
CA PRO A 233 1.77 -40.18 -40.68
C PRO A 233 1.37 -41.24 -39.65
N THR A 234 1.69 -41.01 -38.37
CA THR A 234 1.29 -41.86 -37.25
C THR A 234 0.29 -41.13 -36.36
N LYS A 235 -0.67 -41.87 -35.79
CA LYS A 235 -1.63 -41.31 -34.82
C LYS A 235 -0.97 -40.89 -33.50
N SER A 236 0.20 -41.46 -33.17
CA SER A 236 0.85 -41.28 -31.85
C SER A 236 1.53 -39.92 -31.65
N LEU A 237 1.54 -39.06 -32.67
CA LEU A 237 2.15 -37.73 -32.59
C LEU A 237 1.15 -36.58 -32.56
N LYS A 238 -0.14 -36.90 -32.57
CA LYS A 238 -1.18 -35.91 -32.29
C LYS A 238 -1.10 -35.53 -30.81
N ASN A 239 -1.32 -34.26 -30.51
CA ASN A 239 -1.32 -33.68 -29.16
C ASN A 239 0.07 -33.52 -28.52
N ILE A 240 1.06 -33.07 -29.30
CA ILE A 240 2.34 -32.63 -28.74
C ILE A 240 2.11 -31.37 -27.91
N GLU A 241 2.59 -31.39 -26.68
CA GLU A 241 2.71 -30.23 -25.80
C GLU A 241 4.18 -29.89 -25.60
N ILE A 242 4.53 -28.64 -25.90
CA ILE A 242 5.87 -28.11 -25.65
C ILE A 242 5.99 -27.84 -24.15
N ILE A 243 7.10 -28.28 -23.57
CA ILE A 243 7.46 -28.04 -22.17
C ILE A 243 8.50 -26.92 -22.09
N GLU A 244 9.51 -26.96 -22.96
CA GLU A 244 10.61 -26.00 -22.97
C GLU A 244 11.15 -25.84 -24.39
N SER A 245 11.55 -24.63 -24.78
CA SER A 245 12.24 -24.36 -26.03
C SER A 245 13.35 -23.33 -25.80
N LYS A 246 14.53 -23.56 -26.37
CA LYS A 246 15.66 -22.62 -26.36
C LYS A 246 16.09 -22.31 -27.78
N ARG A 247 16.34 -21.02 -28.04
CA ARG A 247 16.70 -20.49 -29.35
C ARG A 247 18.04 -19.78 -29.35
N ILE A 248 18.77 -19.89 -30.46
CA ILE A 248 19.99 -19.13 -30.75
C ILE A 248 19.92 -18.72 -32.22
N LYS A 249 20.16 -17.42 -32.53
CA LYS A 249 20.16 -16.88 -33.90
C LYS A 249 18.93 -17.27 -34.74
N GLY A 250 17.75 -17.26 -34.12
CA GLY A 250 16.50 -17.55 -34.83
C GLY A 250 16.13 -19.04 -34.93
N GLN A 251 17.01 -19.97 -34.54
CA GLN A 251 16.79 -21.41 -34.64
C GLN A 251 16.63 -22.07 -33.27
N ILE A 252 15.81 -23.12 -33.20
CA ILE A 252 15.65 -23.97 -32.01
C ILE A 252 16.90 -24.83 -31.85
N VAL A 253 17.59 -24.70 -30.71
CA VAL A 253 18.78 -25.50 -30.36
C VAL A 253 18.50 -26.53 -29.27
N LYS A 254 17.43 -26.34 -28.50
CA LYS A 254 16.95 -27.32 -27.51
C LYS A 254 15.44 -27.27 -27.46
N LEU A 255 14.82 -28.43 -27.46
CA LEU A 255 13.37 -28.57 -27.35
C LEU A 255 13.05 -29.68 -26.37
N LYS A 256 12.07 -29.47 -25.49
CA LYS A 256 11.52 -30.50 -24.61
C LYS A 256 10.00 -30.54 -24.81
N PHE A 257 9.46 -31.71 -25.08
CA PHE A 257 8.03 -31.89 -25.33
C PHE A 257 7.51 -33.19 -24.71
N ARG A 258 6.19 -33.33 -24.66
CA ARG A 258 5.50 -34.59 -24.37
C ARG A 258 4.32 -34.77 -25.30
N VAL A 259 3.87 -36.00 -25.48
CA VAL A 259 2.62 -36.30 -26.21
C VAL A 259 1.53 -36.53 -25.16
N LYS A 260 0.42 -35.80 -25.25
CA LYS A 260 -0.76 -36.07 -24.41
C LYS A 260 -1.51 -37.28 -24.97
N SER A 261 -1.80 -38.24 -24.09
CA SER A 261 -2.71 -39.35 -24.39
C SER A 261 -4.13 -38.84 -24.65
#